data_AF-A0A804LTC4-F1
#
_entry.id   AF-A0A804LTC4-F1
#
_cell.length_a   1.000
_cell.length_b   1.000
_cell.length_c   1.000
_cell.angle_alpha   90.00
_cell.angle_beta   90.00
_cell.angle_gamma   90.00
#
_symmetry.space_group_name_H-M   'P 1'
#
loop_
_entity.id
_entity.type
_entity.pdbx_description
1 polymer ?
#
loop_
_entity_poly.entity_id
_entity_poly.type
_entity_poly.pdbx_seq_one_letter_code
_entity_poly.pdbx_strand_id
1 'polypeptide(L)'
;MRMPRAPPVCSMMSFSVLTPYFKEEVLFSPEDLHRKNEDGISILFYLRKIYPDEFRNFLQQIDFKLKDEEELKETMDEICNWASYRGQTLTRTVRGMMYYRKALEIQCLQDMIDPGKINVSMFSFFQTMFIIISLITCLFFVAKVD
;
A
#
# COMPACT_ATOMS: atom_id res chain seq x y z
N MET A 1 10.01 5.28 -31.02
CA MET A 1 11.01 5.02 -29.96
C MET A 1 11.21 3.52 -29.87
N ARG A 2 12.45 3.00 -29.85
CA ARG A 2 12.72 1.59 -29.54
C ARG A 2 12.87 1.45 -28.03
N MET A 3 11.97 0.72 -27.36
CA MET A 3 12.07 0.45 -25.93
C MET A 3 13.15 -0.61 -25.69
N PRO A 4 14.11 -0.40 -24.78
CA PRO A 4 15.11 -1.42 -24.44
C PRO A 4 14.46 -2.62 -23.75
N ARG A 5 15.09 -3.79 -23.84
CA ARG A 5 14.67 -4.96 -23.05
C ARG A 5 15.01 -4.73 -21.58
N ALA A 6 14.16 -5.21 -20.68
CA ALA A 6 14.43 -5.18 -19.25
C ALA A 6 15.67 -6.02 -18.91
N PRO A 7 16.56 -5.54 -18.03
CA PRO A 7 17.63 -6.36 -17.45
C PRO A 7 17.07 -7.56 -16.69
N PRO A 8 17.81 -8.68 -16.59
CA PRO A 8 17.37 -9.83 -15.80
C PRO A 8 17.32 -9.48 -14.31
N VAL A 9 16.49 -10.21 -13.55
CA VAL A 9 16.32 -10.00 -12.11
C VAL A 9 17.65 -10.15 -11.36
N CYS A 10 18.56 -11.01 -11.82
CA CYS A 10 19.90 -11.19 -11.23
C CYS A 10 20.80 -9.96 -11.35
N SER A 11 20.49 -9.02 -12.25
CA SER A 11 21.17 -7.73 -12.39
C SER A 11 20.43 -6.60 -11.67
N MET A 12 19.34 -6.89 -10.95
CA MET A 12 18.64 -5.89 -10.17
C MET A 12 19.52 -5.44 -9.00
N MET A 13 19.66 -4.13 -8.83
CA MET A 13 20.30 -3.58 -7.65
C MET A 13 19.44 -3.86 -6.42
N SER A 14 20.03 -4.46 -5.39
CA SER A 14 19.36 -4.62 -4.10
C SER A 14 19.05 -3.25 -3.51
N PHE A 15 17.85 -3.10 -2.95
CA PHE A 15 17.44 -1.88 -2.27
C PHE A 15 16.60 -2.24 -1.03
N SER A 16 16.64 -1.35 -0.06
CA SER A 16 15.85 -1.45 1.17
C SER A 16 15.12 -0.14 1.39
N VAL A 17 13.89 -0.22 1.91
CA VAL A 17 13.11 0.96 2.30
C VAL A 17 13.25 1.12 3.80
N LEU A 18 13.70 2.30 4.23
CA LEU A 18 13.76 2.67 5.64
C LEU A 18 12.59 3.61 5.93
N THR A 19 11.75 3.25 6.90
CA THR A 19 10.77 4.16 7.47
C THR A 19 11.36 4.74 8.76
N PRO A 20 11.37 6.08 8.94
CA PRO A 20 11.82 6.65 10.21
C PRO A 20 10.95 6.11 11.35
N TYR A 21 11.56 5.83 12.51
CA TYR A 21 10.83 5.51 13.72
C TYR A 21 10.21 6.81 14.26
N PHE A 22 9.04 7.16 13.75
CA PHE A 22 8.25 8.26 14.23
C PHE A 22 6.91 7.73 14.74
N LYS A 23 6.36 8.36 15.79
CA LYS A 23 5.02 8.03 16.32
C LYS A 23 3.92 8.58 15.40
N GLU A 24 4.08 8.36 14.10
CA GLU A 24 3.10 8.69 13.09
C GLU A 24 2.00 7.62 13.11
N GLU A 25 0.76 8.06 12.98
CA GLU A 25 -0.33 7.16 12.67
C GLU A 25 -0.10 6.54 11.28
N VAL A 26 -0.66 5.34 11.09
CA VAL A 26 -0.59 4.62 9.82
C VAL A 26 -1.97 4.73 9.17
N LEU A 27 -2.99 4.27 9.86
CA LEU A 27 -4.38 4.35 9.41
C LEU A 27 -5.11 5.42 10.21
N PHE A 28 -6.05 6.12 9.56
CA PHE A 28 -6.91 7.06 10.24
C PHE A 28 -7.99 6.26 10.95
N SER A 29 -8.28 6.63 12.19
CA SER A 29 -9.48 6.17 12.84
C SER A 29 -10.71 6.91 12.27
N PRO A 30 -11.92 6.33 12.36
CA PRO A 30 -13.13 7.05 11.98
C PRO A 30 -13.31 8.35 12.78
N GLU A 31 -12.88 8.37 14.04
CA GLU A 31 -12.90 9.58 14.87
C GLU A 31 -11.99 10.66 14.31
N ASP A 32 -10.77 10.32 13.88
CA ASP A 32 -9.82 11.28 13.30
C ASP A 32 -10.35 11.89 12.00
N LEU A 33 -11.05 11.10 11.17
CA LEU A 33 -11.62 11.57 9.91
C LEU A 33 -12.72 12.63 10.10
N HIS A 34 -13.49 12.51 11.19
CA HIS A 34 -14.56 13.42 11.55
C HIS A 34 -14.13 14.54 12.49
N ARG A 35 -12.96 14.42 13.14
CA ARG A 35 -12.38 15.47 13.98
C ARG A 35 -12.19 16.75 13.16
N LYS A 36 -12.71 17.85 13.70
CA LYS A 36 -12.63 19.17 13.09
C LYS A 36 -11.35 19.88 13.56
N ASN A 37 -10.68 20.54 12.63
CA ASN A 37 -9.57 21.46 12.93
C ASN A 37 -10.10 22.80 13.48
N GLU A 38 -9.18 23.74 13.77
CA GLU A 38 -9.48 25.10 14.25
C GLU A 38 -10.46 25.86 13.33
N ASP A 39 -10.39 25.62 12.01
CA ASP A 39 -11.31 26.19 11.02
C ASP A 39 -12.65 25.43 10.88
N GLY A 40 -12.90 24.41 11.70
CA GLY A 40 -14.12 23.60 11.64
C GLY A 40 -14.16 22.56 10.50
N ILE A 41 -13.05 22.37 9.77
CA ILE A 41 -12.94 21.45 8.63
C ILE A 41 -12.49 20.07 9.12
N SER A 42 -13.16 19.00 8.66
CA SER A 42 -12.74 17.63 8.91
C SER A 42 -11.81 17.10 7.81
N ILE A 43 -10.95 16.14 8.14
CA ILE A 43 -9.99 15.54 7.20
C ILE A 43 -10.73 14.92 6.01
N LEU A 44 -11.82 14.19 6.28
CA LEU A 44 -12.61 13.57 5.21
C LEU A 44 -13.25 14.63 4.29
N PHE A 45 -13.76 15.73 4.85
CA PHE A 45 -14.31 16.81 4.04
C PHE A 45 -13.24 17.47 3.16
N TYR A 46 -12.06 17.70 3.72
CA TYR A 46 -10.92 18.25 2.99
C TYR A 46 -10.48 17.35 1.83
N LEU A 47 -10.30 16.04 2.06
CA LEU A 47 -9.91 15.09 1.02
C LEU A 47 -10.95 14.98 -0.11
N ARG A 48 -12.24 15.00 0.23
CA ARG A 48 -13.34 15.03 -0.77
C ARG A 48 -13.30 16.28 -1.64
N LYS A 49 -12.81 17.40 -1.13
CA LYS A 49 -12.69 18.65 -1.88
C LYS A 49 -11.50 18.67 -2.82
N ILE A 50 -10.39 18.04 -2.44
CA ILE A 50 -9.17 18.00 -3.27
C ILE A 50 -9.24 16.92 -4.35
N TYR A 51 -9.82 15.76 -4.04
CA TYR A 51 -9.90 14.62 -4.96
C TYR A 51 -11.37 14.21 -5.25
N PRO A 52 -12.19 15.10 -5.83
CA PRO A 52 -13.62 14.85 -5.99
C PRO A 52 -13.92 13.71 -6.98
N ASP A 53 -13.13 13.61 -8.03
CA ASP A 53 -13.20 12.57 -9.06
C ASP A 53 -12.75 11.21 -8.52
N GLU A 54 -11.63 11.16 -7.80
CA GLU A 54 -11.16 9.93 -7.17
C GLU A 54 -12.12 9.42 -6.09
N PHE A 55 -12.70 10.33 -5.31
CA PHE A 55 -13.70 9.96 -4.31
C PHE A 55 -14.95 9.40 -4.97
N ARG A 56 -15.41 9.99 -6.09
CA ARG A 56 -16.54 9.45 -6.86
C ARG A 56 -16.24 8.04 -7.40
N ASN A 57 -15.05 7.82 -7.96
CA ASN A 57 -14.66 6.51 -8.48
C ASN A 57 -14.55 5.47 -7.34
N PHE A 58 -14.06 5.89 -6.18
CA PHE A 58 -14.03 5.06 -4.99
C PHE A 58 -15.44 4.66 -4.54
N LEU A 59 -16.37 5.61 -4.42
CA LEU A 59 -17.77 5.34 -4.08
C LEU A 59 -18.45 4.38 -5.06
N GLN A 60 -18.07 4.44 -6.34
CA GLN A 60 -18.55 3.48 -7.36
C GLN A 60 -17.97 2.07 -7.16
N GLN A 61 -16.71 1.96 -6.73
CA GLN A 61 -16.03 0.68 -6.53
C GLN A 61 -16.64 -0.13 -5.38
N ILE A 62 -17.04 0.56 -4.32
CA ILE A 62 -17.60 -0.04 -3.11
C ILE A 62 -19.11 -0.37 -3.23
N ASP A 63 -19.72 -0.14 -4.40
CA ASP A 63 -21.16 -0.24 -4.67
C ASP A 63 -22.05 0.41 -3.59
N PHE A 64 -21.55 1.47 -2.95
CA PHE A 64 -22.22 2.09 -1.82
C PHE A 64 -23.40 2.91 -2.31
N LYS A 65 -24.59 2.32 -2.22
CA LYS A 65 -25.86 3.03 -2.33
C LYS A 65 -26.29 3.34 -0.90
N LEU A 66 -26.07 4.58 -0.45
CA LEU A 66 -26.56 5.18 0.81
C LEU A 66 -27.99 4.73 1.20
N LYS A 67 -28.16 3.52 1.75
CA LYS A 67 -29.48 2.96 2.07
C LYS A 67 -29.57 2.33 3.45
N ASP A 68 -28.48 1.86 4.07
CA ASP A 68 -28.52 1.30 5.42
C ASP A 68 -27.41 1.84 6.35
N GLU A 69 -27.73 2.02 7.63
CA GLU A 69 -26.79 2.47 8.67
C GLU A 69 -25.74 1.38 8.98
N GLU A 70 -26.10 0.10 8.83
CA GLU A 70 -25.16 -1.00 9.06
C GLU A 70 -24.11 -1.07 7.94
N GLU A 71 -24.49 -0.81 6.68
CA GLU A 71 -23.55 -0.68 5.57
C GLU A 71 -22.55 0.47 5.80
N LEU A 72 -22.94 1.54 6.49
CA LEU A 72 -22.05 2.67 6.79
C LEU A 72 -20.88 2.25 7.68
N LYS A 73 -21.11 1.36 8.66
CA LYS A 73 -20.04 0.82 9.52
C LYS A 73 -19.11 -0.08 8.72
N GLU A 74 -19.67 -0.97 7.91
CA GLU A 74 -18.87 -1.86 7.04
C GLU A 74 -18.03 -1.07 6.04
N THR A 75 -18.59 0.02 5.52
CA THR A 75 -17.92 0.91 4.57
C THR A 75 -16.90 1.84 5.23
N MET A 76 -17.00 2.05 6.55
CA MET A 76 -16.14 3.01 7.25
C MET A 76 -14.67 2.60 7.17
N ASP A 77 -14.36 1.31 7.28
CA ASP A 77 -13.00 0.79 7.15
C ASP A 77 -12.42 1.07 5.75
N GLU A 78 -13.25 0.96 4.71
CA GLU A 78 -12.85 1.28 3.34
C GLU A 78 -12.61 2.78 3.15
N ILE A 79 -13.44 3.63 3.75
CA ILE A 79 -13.27 5.09 3.75
C ILE A 79 -11.98 5.48 4.50
N CYS A 80 -11.72 4.89 5.67
CA CYS A 80 -10.50 5.06 6.45
C CYS A 80 -9.26 4.69 5.61
N ASN A 81 -9.29 3.52 4.96
CA ASN A 81 -8.22 3.10 4.05
C ASN A 81 -8.04 4.08 2.88
N TRP A 82 -9.12 4.47 2.20
CA TRP A 82 -9.08 5.43 1.09
C TRP A 82 -8.46 6.77 1.50
N ALA A 83 -8.83 7.26 2.69
CA ALA A 83 -8.34 8.50 3.26
C ALA A 83 -6.86 8.38 3.67
N SER A 84 -6.47 7.29 4.33
CA SER A 84 -5.07 7.05 4.71
C SER A 84 -4.15 6.92 3.51
N TYR A 85 -4.62 6.34 2.40
CA TYR A 85 -3.85 6.27 1.14
C TYR A 85 -3.57 7.64 0.52
N ARG A 86 -4.32 8.69 0.89
CA ARG A 86 -4.18 10.05 0.35
C ARG A 86 -3.62 11.04 1.35
N GLY A 87 -3.90 10.84 2.64
CA GLY A 87 -3.51 11.74 3.72
C GLY A 87 -2.27 11.32 4.48
N GLN A 88 -1.89 10.03 4.51
CA GLN A 88 -0.80 9.54 5.36
C GLN A 88 0.41 9.09 4.53
N THR A 89 1.59 9.57 4.90
CA THR A 89 2.84 9.23 4.21
C THR A 89 3.28 7.81 4.50
N LEU A 90 3.23 7.38 5.77
CA LEU A 90 3.67 6.05 6.17
C LEU A 90 2.85 4.95 5.48
N THR A 91 1.52 5.09 5.43
CA THR A 91 0.67 4.11 4.71
C THR A 91 0.96 4.03 3.23
N ARG A 92 1.26 5.16 2.57
CA ARG A 92 1.67 5.15 1.16
C ARG A 92 2.99 4.39 0.97
N THR A 93 3.95 4.56 1.87
CA THR A 93 5.22 3.83 1.86
C THR A 93 5.00 2.34 2.07
N VAL A 94 4.25 1.95 3.10
CA VAL A 94 3.93 0.53 3.40
C VAL A 94 3.21 -0.13 2.23
N ARG A 95 2.20 0.54 1.66
CA ARG A 95 1.49 0.05 0.48
C ARG A 95 2.42 -0.10 -0.73
N GLY A 96 3.32 0.84 -0.94
CA GLY A 96 4.37 0.76 -1.95
C GLY A 96 5.23 -0.49 -1.78
N MET A 97 5.66 -0.77 -0.54
CA MET A 97 6.43 -1.97 -0.21
C MET A 97 5.65 -3.26 -0.50
N MET A 98 4.35 -3.28 -0.22
CA MET A 98 3.49 -4.44 -0.53
C MET A 98 3.45 -4.75 -2.03
N TYR A 99 3.54 -3.73 -2.91
CA TYR A 99 3.57 -3.95 -4.35
C TYR A 99 4.85 -4.63 -4.84
N TYR A 100 5.98 -4.49 -4.12
CA TYR A 100 7.23 -5.15 -4.51
C TYR A 100 7.06 -6.67 -4.63
N ARG A 101 6.24 -7.29 -3.77
CA ARG A 101 5.95 -8.72 -3.87
C ARG A 101 5.39 -9.11 -5.23
N LYS A 102 4.29 -8.49 -5.62
CA LYS A 102 3.63 -8.79 -6.89
C LYS A 102 4.53 -8.47 -8.08
N ALA A 103 5.29 -7.37 -7.99
CA ALA A 103 6.24 -6.99 -9.03
C ALA A 103 7.35 -8.04 -9.22
N LEU A 104 7.95 -8.51 -8.12
CA LEU A 104 9.01 -9.51 -8.16
C LEU A 104 8.52 -10.88 -8.64
N GLU A 105 7.31 -11.29 -8.26
CA GLU A 105 6.68 -12.51 -8.78
C GLU A 105 6.51 -12.45 -10.31
N ILE A 106 5.96 -11.34 -10.83
CA ILE A 106 5.79 -11.15 -12.28
C ILE A 106 7.15 -11.11 -12.98
N GLN A 107 8.14 -10.44 -12.39
CA GLN A 107 9.48 -10.34 -12.98
C GLN A 107 10.17 -11.70 -13.05
N CYS A 108 10.03 -12.54 -12.02
CA CYS A 108 10.54 -13.90 -12.02
C CYS A 108 9.87 -14.76 -13.10
N LEU A 109 8.55 -14.66 -13.28
CA LEU A 109 7.82 -15.35 -14.35
C LEU A 109 8.30 -14.93 -15.75
N GLN A 110 8.56 -13.64 -15.95
CA GLN A 110 9.08 -13.12 -17.23
C GLN A 110 10.50 -13.64 -17.52
N ASP A 111 11.34 -13.76 -16.51
CA ASP A 111 12.70 -14.32 -16.65
C ASP A 111 12.69 -15.82 -16.97
N MET A 112 11.72 -16.60 -16.47
CA MET A 112 11.58 -18.03 -16.77
C MET A 112 11.23 -18.32 -18.24
N ILE A 113 10.52 -17.40 -18.90
CA ILE A 113 10.14 -17.54 -20.31
C ILE A 113 11.36 -17.35 -21.23
N ASP A 114 12.43 -16.71 -20.76
CA ASP A 114 13.67 -16.54 -21.51
C ASP A 114 14.56 -17.80 -21.34
N PRO A 115 14.60 -18.73 -22.31
CA PRO A 115 15.18 -20.07 -22.14
C PRO A 115 16.69 -20.07 -21.83
N GLY A 116 17.38 -18.94 -22.02
CA GLY A 116 18.82 -18.81 -21.80
C GLY A 116 19.26 -18.51 -20.36
N LYS A 117 18.35 -18.38 -19.38
CA LYS A 117 18.69 -17.79 -18.06
C LYS A 117 18.25 -18.59 -16.83
N ILE A 118 17.92 -19.88 -16.98
CA ILE A 118 17.45 -20.73 -15.86
C ILE A 118 18.55 -20.85 -14.78
N ASN A 119 18.39 -20.15 -13.66
CA ASN A 119 19.12 -20.41 -12.42
C ASN A 119 18.13 -20.53 -11.26
N VAL A 120 17.94 -21.77 -10.80
CA VAL A 120 17.01 -22.17 -9.72
C VAL A 120 17.35 -21.50 -8.37
N SER A 121 18.57 -20.97 -8.20
CA SER A 121 19.00 -20.24 -6.99
C SER A 121 18.18 -18.97 -6.71
N MET A 122 17.49 -18.42 -7.71
CA MET A 122 16.69 -17.21 -7.61
C MET A 122 15.50 -17.35 -6.65
N PHE A 123 14.83 -18.52 -6.63
CA PHE A 123 13.70 -18.77 -5.73
C PHE A 123 14.11 -18.65 -4.25
N SER A 124 15.29 -19.17 -3.90
CA SER A 124 15.82 -19.16 -2.53
C SER A 124 16.21 -17.74 -2.08
N PHE A 125 16.83 -16.95 -2.94
CA PHE A 125 17.24 -15.56 -2.60
C PHE A 125 16.02 -14.65 -2.40
N PHE A 126 15.00 -14.76 -3.26
CA PHE A 126 13.75 -14.00 -3.04
C PHE A 126 13.03 -14.45 -1.79
N GLN A 127 12.93 -15.77 -1.54
CA GLN A 127 12.26 -16.29 -0.35
C GLN A 127 12.94 -15.84 0.95
N THR A 128 14.28 -15.73 0.97
CA THR A 128 15.04 -15.24 2.13
C THR A 128 14.90 -13.73 2.36
N MET A 129 14.96 -12.90 1.29
CA MET A 129 14.61 -11.47 1.38
C MET A 129 13.17 -11.27 1.88
N PHE A 130 12.25 -12.14 1.46
CA PHE A 130 10.85 -12.14 1.91
C PHE A 130 10.67 -12.40 3.39
N ILE A 131 11.35 -13.41 3.93
CA ILE A 131 11.32 -13.73 5.36
C ILE A 131 11.80 -12.52 6.18
N ILE A 132 12.86 -11.83 5.73
CA ILE A 132 13.39 -10.65 6.42
C ILE A 132 12.39 -9.49 6.39
N ILE A 133 11.82 -9.15 5.23
CA ILE A 133 10.84 -8.06 5.12
C ILE A 133 9.57 -8.39 5.92
N SER A 134 9.07 -9.63 5.87
CA SER A 134 7.89 -10.04 6.61
C SER A 134 8.12 -10.04 8.12
N LEU A 135 9.30 -10.46 8.59
CA LEU A 135 9.65 -10.41 10.01
C LEU A 135 9.73 -8.97 10.51
N ILE A 136 10.36 -8.07 9.75
CA ILE A 136 10.43 -6.65 10.13
C ILE A 136 9.01 -6.06 10.17
N THR A 137 8.19 -6.30 9.15
CA THR A 137 6.81 -5.77 9.11
C THR A 137 5.95 -6.33 10.24
N CYS A 138 6.03 -7.62 10.55
CA CYS A 138 5.35 -8.22 11.69
C CYS A 138 5.84 -7.65 13.02
N LEU A 139 7.14 -7.42 13.18
CA LEU A 139 7.69 -6.83 14.40
C LEU A 139 7.19 -5.40 14.60
N PHE A 140 7.13 -4.61 13.52
CA PHE A 140 6.57 -3.26 13.55
C PHE A 140 5.05 -3.24 13.78
N PHE A 141 4.31 -4.22 13.25
CA PHE A 141 2.86 -4.33 13.47
C PHE A 141 2.54 -4.78 14.92
N VAL A 142 3.25 -5.79 15.44
CA VAL A 142 3.11 -6.25 16.84
C VAL A 142 3.45 -5.12 17.81
N ALA A 143 4.54 -4.39 17.57
CA ALA A 143 4.95 -3.26 18.40
C ALA A 143 3.96 -2.06 18.40
N LYS A 144 2.90 -2.10 17.58
CA LYS A 144 1.83 -1.09 17.55
C LYS A 144 0.50 -1.60 18.09
N VAL A 145 0.36 -2.91 18.33
CA VAL A 145 -0.82 -3.51 18.99
C VAL A 145 -0.65 -3.52 20.52
N ASP A 146 0.59 -3.57 21.02
CA ASP A 146 0.92 -3.39 22.44
C ASP A 146 1.02 -1.90 22.84
#